data_AF-A0A7W5BTK3-F1
#
_entry.id   AF-A0A7W5BTK3-F1
#
_cell.length_a   1.000
_cell.length_b   1.000
_cell.length_c   1.000
_cell.angle_alpha   90.00
_cell.angle_beta   90.00
_cell.angle_gamma   90.00
#
_symmetry.space_group_name_H-M   'P 1'
#
loop_
_entity.id
_entity.type
_entity.pdbx_description
1 polymer ?
#
loop_
_entity_poly.entity_id
_entity_poly.type
_entity_poly.pdbx_seq_one_letter_code
_entity_poly.pdbx_strand_id
1 'polypeptide(L)'
;MAIHLRKQSGKTINLSTRHWTVMLTLAETFGWSPAGTIAPVGWNGPGEWEGAYDTNDGQLVSDDDAKSLARHLHGAAVSDQLPIALTDVINYIENAAEARGTAIIDVMRMKPDEFSDIFSPLLMFLYEGSFYID
;
A
#
# COMPACT_ATOMS: atom_id res chain seq x y z
N MET A 1 -2.92 -10.89 7.99
CA MET A 1 -3.65 -9.69 8.44
C MET A 1 -4.17 -8.94 7.24
N ALA A 2 -5.22 -8.14 7.45
CA ALA A 2 -5.77 -7.21 6.46
C ALA A 2 -5.38 -5.78 6.86
N ILE A 3 -5.31 -4.89 5.88
CA ILE A 3 -5.20 -3.45 6.04
C ILE A 3 -6.57 -2.86 5.75
N HIS A 4 -7.13 -2.07 6.67
CA HIS A 4 -8.41 -1.41 6.45
C HIS A 4 -8.17 0.08 6.17
N LEU A 5 -8.59 0.54 4.99
CA LEU A 5 -8.49 1.93 4.58
C LEU A 5 -9.85 2.56 4.74
N ARG A 6 -9.95 3.67 5.46
CA ARG A 6 -11.22 4.36 5.71
C ARG A 6 -11.17 5.85 5.43
N LYS A 7 -12.16 6.36 4.71
CA LYS A 7 -12.41 7.81 4.56
C LYS A 7 -13.19 8.37 5.74
N GLN A 8 -13.09 9.69 5.93
CA GLN A 8 -13.98 10.41 6.85
C GLN A 8 -15.46 10.27 6.46
N SER A 9 -15.77 10.10 5.17
CA SER A 9 -17.13 9.85 4.66
C SER A 9 -17.70 8.48 5.04
N GLY A 10 -16.87 7.56 5.57
CA GLY A 10 -17.25 6.19 5.89
C GLY A 10 -17.02 5.17 4.77
N LYS A 11 -16.56 5.60 3.59
CA LYS A 11 -16.12 4.67 2.52
C LYS A 11 -14.89 3.89 2.99
N THR A 12 -14.87 2.58 2.73
CA THR A 12 -13.77 1.70 3.12
C THR A 12 -13.26 0.82 1.98
N ILE A 13 -11.99 0.43 2.07
CA ILE A 13 -11.37 -0.61 1.24
C ILE A 13 -10.57 -1.52 2.17
N ASN A 14 -10.69 -2.83 1.97
CA ASN A 14 -9.90 -3.83 2.68
C ASN A 14 -8.94 -4.48 1.70
N LEU A 15 -7.66 -4.55 2.08
CA LEU A 15 -6.62 -5.23 1.32
C LEU A 15 -5.93 -6.22 2.24
N SER A 16 -5.29 -7.26 1.70
CA SER A 16 -4.32 -7.98 2.54
C SER A 16 -3.09 -7.09 2.77
N THR A 17 -2.40 -7.28 3.89
CA THR A 17 -1.14 -6.55 4.15
C THR A 17 -0.15 -6.69 3.00
N ARG A 18 -0.07 -7.89 2.38
CA ARG A 18 0.83 -8.13 1.24
C ARG A 18 0.45 -7.33 -0.01
N HIS A 19 -0.85 -7.28 -0.37
CA HIS A 19 -1.29 -6.48 -1.50
C HIS A 19 -1.02 -4.98 -1.27
N TRP A 20 -1.25 -4.51 -0.05
CA TRP A 20 -0.95 -3.13 0.31
C TRP A 20 0.54 -2.80 0.20
N THR A 21 1.41 -3.66 0.74
CA THR A 21 2.88 -3.50 0.60
C THR A 21 3.30 -3.48 -0.87
N VAL A 22 2.77 -4.39 -1.71
CA VAL A 22 3.07 -4.38 -3.15
C VAL A 22 2.66 -3.07 -3.80
N MET A 23 1.47 -2.53 -3.49
CA MET A 23 1.04 -1.25 -4.07
C MET A 23 1.93 -0.09 -3.63
N LEU A 24 2.32 -0.02 -2.36
CA LEU A 24 3.24 0.99 -1.86
C LEU A 24 4.61 0.91 -2.56
N THR A 25 5.23 -0.28 -2.59
CA THR A 25 6.53 -0.49 -3.23
C THR A 25 6.48 -0.28 -4.74
N LEU A 26 5.38 -0.64 -5.39
CA LEU A 26 5.17 -0.35 -6.81
C LEU A 26 5.10 1.16 -7.04
N ALA A 27 4.34 1.89 -6.23
CA ALA A 27 4.29 3.34 -6.36
C ALA A 27 5.67 3.98 -6.18
N GLU A 28 6.45 3.52 -5.19
CA GLU A 28 7.84 3.96 -4.97
C GLU A 28 8.73 3.68 -6.19
N THR A 29 8.59 2.51 -6.80
CA THR A 29 9.30 2.14 -8.04
C THR A 29 9.01 3.10 -9.18
N PHE A 30 7.79 3.66 -9.22
CA PHE A 30 7.36 4.65 -10.19
C PHE A 30 7.60 6.10 -9.76
N GLY A 31 8.31 6.32 -8.64
CA GLY A 31 8.77 7.64 -8.21
C GLY A 31 7.97 8.28 -7.08
N TRP A 32 6.99 7.58 -6.50
CA TRP A 32 6.34 8.07 -5.28
C TRP A 32 7.34 8.10 -4.13
N SER A 33 7.35 9.20 -3.38
CA SER A 33 8.13 9.33 -2.15
C SER A 33 7.14 9.48 -1.00
N PRO A 34 7.06 8.50 -0.07
CA PRO A 34 6.12 8.55 1.04
C PRO A 34 6.38 9.79 1.90
N ALA A 35 5.33 10.58 2.15
CA ALA A 35 5.43 11.74 3.04
C ALA A 35 5.50 11.35 4.53
N GLY A 36 5.14 10.10 4.84
CA GLY A 36 4.89 9.63 6.21
C GLY A 36 3.43 9.87 6.61
N THR A 37 2.85 8.91 7.32
CA THR A 37 1.53 9.08 7.91
C THR A 37 1.56 9.98 9.14
N ILE A 38 0.43 10.60 9.46
CA ILE A 38 0.22 11.36 10.69
C ILE A 38 -0.19 10.38 11.79
N ALA A 39 0.43 10.52 12.97
CA ALA A 39 0.22 9.64 14.11
C ALA A 39 -1.26 9.48 14.48
N PRO A 40 -1.67 8.29 14.93
CA PRO A 40 -3.02 8.08 15.43
C PRO A 40 -3.29 8.90 16.68
N VAL A 41 -4.57 9.21 16.92
CA VAL A 41 -5.00 9.93 18.12
C VAL A 41 -4.63 9.11 19.36
N GLY A 42 -3.84 9.70 20.26
CA GLY A 42 -3.40 9.02 21.48
C GLY A 42 -2.22 8.07 21.28
N TRP A 43 -1.43 8.24 20.21
CA TRP A 43 -0.13 7.57 20.08
C TRP A 43 0.73 7.77 21.34
N ASN A 44 1.10 6.67 21.98
CA ASN A 44 1.94 6.62 23.19
C ASN A 44 3.11 5.64 23.04
N GLY A 45 3.51 5.34 21.79
CA GLY A 45 4.63 4.45 21.52
C GLY A 45 5.98 5.06 21.94
N PRO A 46 7.06 4.27 21.91
CA PRO A 46 8.37 4.75 22.29
C PRO A 46 8.92 5.72 21.22
N GLY A 47 8.69 7.02 21.41
CA GLY A 47 9.27 8.07 20.57
C GLY A 47 8.28 8.73 19.59
N GLU A 48 8.85 9.49 18.65
CA GLU A 48 8.09 10.14 17.58
C GLU A 48 7.53 9.10 16.61
N TRP A 49 6.37 9.40 16.04
CA TRP A 49 5.74 8.53 15.05
C TRP A 49 6.56 8.54 13.75
N GLU A 50 6.98 7.36 13.30
CA GLU A 50 7.87 7.21 12.14
C GLU A 50 7.15 7.29 10.78
N GLY A 51 5.84 7.53 10.77
CA GLY A 51 5.08 7.67 9.52
C GLY A 51 4.68 6.35 8.87
N ALA A 52 4.46 5.29 9.64
CA ALA A 52 4.18 3.94 9.14
C ALA A 52 2.87 3.81 8.35
N TYR A 53 2.88 3.00 7.29
CA TYR A 53 1.72 2.70 6.44
C TYR A 53 1.20 1.26 6.58
N ASP A 54 1.90 0.42 7.33
CA ASP A 54 1.73 -1.04 7.33
C ASP A 54 0.98 -1.61 8.54
N THR A 55 0.50 -0.74 9.44
CA THR A 55 -0.30 -1.09 10.62
C THR A 55 -1.70 -0.49 10.56
N ASN A 56 -2.63 -1.00 11.36
CA ASN A 56 -4.00 -0.53 11.46
C ASN A 56 -4.21 0.25 12.76
N ASP A 57 -3.32 1.20 13.04
CA ASP A 57 -3.30 1.90 14.35
C ASP A 57 -4.19 3.15 14.35
N GLY A 58 -4.86 3.46 13.24
CA GLY A 58 -5.68 4.67 13.06
C GLY A 58 -4.89 5.87 12.54
N GLN A 59 -3.70 5.64 11.98
CA GLN A 59 -2.88 6.70 11.40
C GLN A 59 -3.53 7.31 10.15
N LEU A 60 -3.25 8.58 9.89
CA LEU A 60 -3.86 9.35 8.82
C LEU A 60 -2.87 9.57 7.67
N VAL A 61 -3.26 9.20 6.46
CA VAL A 61 -2.59 9.60 5.22
C VAL A 61 -3.16 10.95 4.78
N SER A 62 -2.27 11.93 4.53
CA SER A 62 -2.67 13.29 4.14
C SER A 62 -3.29 13.31 2.73
N ASP A 63 -4.02 14.38 2.41
CA ASP A 63 -4.62 14.55 1.08
C ASP A 63 -3.57 14.60 -0.04
N ASP A 64 -2.49 15.35 0.18
CA ASP A 64 -1.40 15.49 -0.79
C ASP A 64 -0.70 14.15 -1.04
N ASP A 65 -0.43 13.39 0.03
CA ASP A 65 0.24 12.11 -0.08
C ASP A 65 -0.65 11.03 -0.70
N ALA A 66 -1.93 10.98 -0.32
CA ALA A 66 -2.91 10.08 -0.93
C ALA A 66 -3.05 10.33 -2.45
N LYS A 67 -3.13 11.59 -2.87
CA LYS A 67 -3.19 11.96 -4.30
C LYS A 67 -1.86 11.73 -5.00
N SER A 68 -0.74 11.91 -4.31
CA SER A 68 0.59 11.57 -4.85
C SER A 68 0.71 10.07 -5.11
N LEU A 69 0.35 9.24 -4.13
CA LEU A 69 0.28 7.78 -4.26
C LEU A 69 -0.63 7.37 -5.42
N ALA A 70 -1.82 7.97 -5.53
CA ALA A 70 -2.76 7.70 -6.63
C ALA A 70 -2.15 7.98 -8.01
N ARG A 71 -1.44 9.10 -8.16
CA ARG A 71 -0.82 9.49 -9.44
C ARG A 71 0.25 8.49 -9.88
N HIS A 72 1.10 8.06 -8.96
CA HIS A 72 2.18 7.11 -9.29
C HIS A 72 1.65 5.70 -9.53
N LEU A 73 0.66 5.24 -8.76
CA LEU A 73 -0.04 3.99 -9.04
C LEU A 73 -0.77 4.01 -10.38
N HIS A 74 -1.38 5.15 -10.74
CA HIS A 74 -2.01 5.30 -12.04
C HIS A 74 -0.96 5.27 -13.16
N GLY A 75 0.17 5.96 -12.99
CA GLY A 75 1.30 5.90 -13.91
C GLY A 75 1.84 4.48 -14.10
N ALA A 76 1.91 3.69 -13.02
CA ALA A 76 2.23 2.28 -13.09
C ALA A 76 1.18 1.49 -13.87
N ALA A 77 -0.11 1.68 -13.58
CA ALA A 77 -1.21 0.94 -14.18
C ALA A 77 -1.32 1.09 -15.71
N VAL A 78 -0.88 2.24 -16.26
CA VAL A 78 -0.91 2.53 -17.71
C VAL A 78 0.45 2.32 -18.40
N SER A 79 1.46 1.86 -17.66
CA SER A 79 2.79 1.62 -18.21
C SER A 79 2.89 0.24 -18.86
N ASP A 80 3.53 0.18 -20.03
CA ASP A 80 3.91 -1.10 -20.66
C ASP A 80 4.87 -1.93 -19.79
N GLN A 81 5.52 -1.30 -18.80
CA GLN A 81 6.43 -1.97 -17.86
C GLN A 81 5.70 -2.59 -16.66
N LEU A 82 4.38 -2.38 -16.50
CA LEU A 82 3.62 -2.86 -15.36
C LEU A 82 3.83 -4.35 -15.06
N PRO A 83 3.73 -5.29 -16.03
CA PRO A 83 3.85 -6.72 -15.72
C PRO A 83 5.22 -7.09 -15.16
N ILE A 84 6.28 -6.45 -15.68
CA ILE A 84 7.66 -6.68 -15.25
C ILE A 84 7.86 -6.09 -13.86
N ALA A 85 7.52 -4.82 -13.68
CA ALA A 85 7.68 -4.12 -12.41
C ALA A 85 6.89 -4.79 -11.27
N LEU A 86 5.66 -5.23 -11.54
CA LEU A 86 4.84 -5.93 -10.56
C LEU A 86 5.43 -7.28 -10.19
N THR A 87 5.94 -8.04 -11.17
CA THR A 87 6.64 -9.31 -10.92
C THR A 87 7.88 -9.10 -10.06
N ASP A 88 8.68 -8.07 -10.36
CA ASP A 88 9.90 -7.75 -9.61
C ASP A 88 9.58 -7.33 -8.17
N VAL A 89 8.55 -6.51 -7.97
CA VAL A 89 8.09 -6.08 -6.63
C VAL A 89 7.57 -7.26 -5.82
N ILE A 90 6.75 -8.14 -6.42
CA ILE A 90 6.26 -9.35 -5.76
C ILE A 90 7.44 -10.22 -5.33
N ASN A 91 8.38 -10.51 -6.24
CA ASN A 91 9.55 -11.32 -5.94
C ASN A 91 10.42 -10.69 -4.85
N TYR A 92 10.62 -9.38 -4.89
CA TYR A 92 11.37 -8.65 -3.87
C TYR A 92 10.74 -8.82 -2.48
N ILE A 93 9.42 -8.62 -2.35
CA ILE A 93 8.69 -8.73 -1.09
C ILE A 93 8.68 -10.17 -0.58
N GLU A 94 8.47 -11.15 -1.46
CA GLU A 94 8.46 -12.58 -1.10
C GLU A 94 9.84 -13.03 -0.62
N ASN A 95 10.91 -12.67 -1.35
CA ASN A 95 12.28 -13.00 -0.95
C ASN A 95 12.65 -12.33 0.38
N ALA A 96 12.21 -11.10 0.62
CA ALA A 96 12.43 -10.41 1.90
C ALA A 96 11.70 -11.09 3.06
N ALA A 97 10.50 -11.64 2.83
CA ALA A 97 9.76 -12.40 3.84
C ALA A 97 10.41 -13.76 4.14
N GLU A 98 10.88 -14.47 3.10
CA GLU A 98 11.60 -15.74 3.23
C GLU A 98 12.93 -15.56 3.98
N ALA A 99 13.68 -14.49 3.70
CA ALA A 99 14.90 -14.14 4.43
C ALA A 99 14.66 -13.88 5.93
N ARG A 100 13.44 -13.47 6.30
CA ARG A 100 13.00 -13.29 7.70
C ARG A 100 12.44 -14.58 8.32
N GLY A 101 12.52 -15.72 7.61
CA GLY A 101 12.08 -17.03 8.10
C GLY A 101 10.60 -17.34 7.83
N THR A 102 9.91 -16.55 6.99
CA THR A 102 8.53 -16.83 6.60
C THR A 102 8.51 -17.70 5.34
N ALA A 103 8.20 -18.99 5.47
CA ALA A 103 8.07 -19.87 4.32
C ALA A 103 6.80 -19.56 3.52
N ILE A 104 6.95 -19.20 2.24
CA ILE A 104 5.82 -18.97 1.31
C ILE A 104 5.70 -20.19 0.41
N ILE A 105 4.66 -20.99 0.62
CA ILE A 105 4.37 -22.11 -0.27
C ILE A 105 3.88 -21.60 -1.64
N ASP A 106 4.17 -22.35 -2.70
CA ASP A 106 3.92 -21.94 -4.09
C ASP A 106 2.48 -21.49 -4.36
N VAL A 107 1.50 -22.19 -3.77
CA VAL A 107 0.07 -21.86 -3.88
C VAL A 107 -0.34 -20.55 -3.20
N MET A 108 0.53 -19.98 -2.34
CA MET A 108 0.34 -18.69 -1.67
C MET A 108 1.14 -17.57 -2.32
N ARG A 109 1.91 -17.84 -3.38
CA ARG A 109 2.64 -16.79 -4.09
C ARG A 109 1.65 -15.88 -4.80
N MET A 110 1.89 -14.57 -4.67
CA MET A 110 1.04 -13.57 -5.31
C MET A 110 1.27 -13.61 -6.81
N LYS A 111 0.19 -13.44 -7.57
CA LYS A 111 0.27 -13.41 -9.02
C LYS A 111 -0.01 -12.00 -9.54
N PRO A 112 0.72 -11.52 -10.56
CA PRO A 112 0.51 -10.17 -11.10
C PRO A 112 -0.94 -9.89 -11.54
N ASP A 113 -1.67 -10.89 -12.03
CA ASP A 113 -3.06 -10.76 -12.46
C ASP A 113 -4.02 -10.42 -11.31
N GLU A 114 -3.71 -10.82 -10.08
CA GLU A 114 -4.50 -10.52 -8.87
C GLU A 114 -4.61 -9.01 -8.58
N PHE A 115 -3.68 -8.20 -9.10
CA PHE A 115 -3.62 -6.76 -8.83
C PHE A 115 -4.48 -5.93 -9.79
N SER A 116 -4.83 -6.46 -10.95
CA SER A 116 -5.58 -5.74 -11.99
C SER A 116 -6.93 -5.22 -11.45
N ASP A 117 -7.61 -6.06 -10.68
CA ASP A 117 -8.92 -5.73 -10.08
C ASP A 117 -8.80 -4.82 -8.84
N ILE A 118 -7.58 -4.64 -8.31
CA ILE A 118 -7.32 -3.81 -7.13
C ILE A 118 -7.04 -2.35 -7.54
N PHE A 119 -6.37 -2.12 -8.68
CA PHE A 119 -5.99 -0.77 -9.11
C PHE A 119 -7.17 0.18 -9.20
N SER A 120 -8.22 -0.19 -9.95
CA SER A 120 -9.36 0.71 -10.18
C SER A 120 -10.05 1.18 -8.89
N PRO A 121 -10.50 0.29 -7.98
CA PRO A 121 -11.14 0.72 -6.73
C PRO A 121 -10.18 1.49 -5.82
N LEU A 122 -8.92 1.06 -5.73
CA LEU A 122 -7.92 1.73 -4.91
C LEU A 122 -7.62 3.14 -5.43
N LEU A 123 -7.39 3.31 -6.74
CA LEU A 123 -7.13 4.61 -7.34
C LEU A 123 -8.29 5.58 -7.11
N MET A 124 -9.53 5.15 -7.33
CA MET A 124 -10.70 5.98 -7.05
C MET A 124 -10.73 6.42 -5.58
N PHE A 125 -10.45 5.50 -4.66
CA PHE A 125 -10.39 5.81 -3.23
C PHE A 125 -9.28 6.80 -2.92
N LEU A 126 -8.07 6.62 -3.46
CA LEU A 126 -6.94 7.51 -3.19
C LEU A 126 -7.14 8.92 -3.76
N TYR A 127 -7.72 9.05 -4.95
CA TYR A 127 -8.02 10.36 -5.57
C TYR A 127 -9.02 11.20 -4.77
N GLU A 128 -9.88 10.57 -3.97
CA GLU A 128 -10.77 11.27 -3.02
C GLU A 128 -10.01 11.89 -1.83
N GLY A 129 -8.67 11.77 -1.75
CA GLY A 129 -7.85 12.50 -0.78
C GLY A 129 -7.48 11.73 0.49
N SER A 130 -7.40 12.41 1.62
CA SER A 130 -6.96 11.84 2.90
C SER A 130 -7.76 10.62 3.35
N PHE A 131 -7.13 9.68 4.05
CA PHE A 131 -7.77 8.48 4.60
C PHE A 131 -7.02 7.95 5.83
N TYR A 132 -7.71 7.18 6.66
CA TYR A 132 -7.17 6.48 7.82
C TYR A 132 -6.82 5.03 7.48
N ILE A 133 -5.86 4.46 8.21
CA ILE A 133 -5.54 3.03 8.20
C ILE A 133 -5.96 2.45 9.55
N ASP A 134 -7.03 1.65 9.61
CA ASP A 134 -7.68 1.15 10.84
C ASP A 134 -8.03 -0.35 10.82
#